data_AF-A0A5M7BM10-F1
#
_entry.id   AF-A0A5M7BM10-F1
#
_cell.length_a   1.000
_cell.length_b   1.000
_cell.length_c   1.000
_cell.angle_alpha   90.00
_cell.angle_beta   90.00
_cell.angle_gamma   90.00
#
_symmetry.space_group_name_H-M   'P 1'
#
loop_
_entity.id
_entity.type
_entity.pdbx_description
1 polymer ?
#
loop_
_entity_poly.entity_id
_entity_poly.type
_entity_poly.pdbx_seq_one_letter_code
_entity_poly.pdbx_strand_id
1 'polypeptide(L)'
;MTSGTDRNDGPDGESLDSLPPGLRIYAPPEGTPVEPAKPAEPSYEQVPLASLSGTAPAPQPSADPSPAKGVGLPSKFSLLALAAAAVVLVSVPFVIALLMTGNREADHVAIGMNSSTPQETDGVEAPEPALPAQEPQEVLPPSPAQNPGTTEPETPVRNPAPPPAEPPSGEVSLIAGPGCANNAKQQYQAVGYYEDGSEGWYSRSGGSTDAGCRGTFDAMPMSGKANTSNSGLFAKWTFDVSPGLTAASCRMSVYVPNDGDRRNVGATAAHYSIFNGFDQGAANVIGVEDVDQPANRGKWVDLGTHRVDQGKISVKLHNRGEDWEGGADGDGAHVAASQIRVTCTAA
;
A
#
# COMPACT_ATOMS: atom_id res chain seq x y z
N MET A 1 40.83 -24.30 74.74
CA MET A 1 40.02 -23.63 75.77
C MET A 1 39.11 -22.65 75.06
N THR A 2 37.77 -22.84 75.18
CA THR A 2 36.64 -21.87 75.07
C THR A 2 36.59 -20.97 73.82
N SER A 3 35.52 -20.70 73.08
CA SER A 3 34.04 -20.82 73.12
C SER A 3 33.61 -20.66 71.65
N GLY A 4 32.51 -21.17 71.10
CA GLY A 4 31.13 -21.22 71.62
C GLY A 4 30.33 -20.01 71.09
N THR A 5 29.51 -20.24 70.06
CA THR A 5 28.25 -19.53 69.67
C THR A 5 27.65 -20.31 68.48
N ASP A 6 26.62 -21.13 68.69
CA ASP A 6 25.16 -20.83 68.57
C ASP A 6 24.72 -20.63 67.11
N ARG A 7 24.09 -21.65 66.50
CA ARG A 7 22.62 -21.92 66.43
C ARG A 7 21.84 -20.94 65.55
N ASN A 8 21.38 -21.45 64.41
CA ASN A 8 20.09 -21.08 63.82
C ASN A 8 19.57 -22.29 63.02
N ASP A 9 18.77 -23.10 63.71
CA ASP A 9 17.87 -24.09 63.09
C ASP A 9 16.69 -23.32 62.50
N GLY A 10 16.66 -23.22 61.17
CA GLY A 10 15.52 -22.69 60.40
C GLY A 10 14.68 -23.85 59.87
N PRO A 11 13.35 -23.66 59.71
CA PRO A 11 12.38 -24.73 59.57
C PRO A 11 12.54 -25.50 58.26
N ASP A 12 12.47 -26.81 58.40
CA ASP A 12 12.39 -27.83 57.37
C ASP A 12 11.41 -27.39 56.26
N GLY A 13 11.94 -27.16 55.07
CA GLY A 13 11.15 -26.81 53.90
C GLY A 13 10.20 -27.95 53.55
N GLU A 14 8.90 -27.69 53.63
CA GLU A 14 7.89 -28.54 53.00
C GLU A 14 8.19 -28.61 51.50
N SER A 15 8.57 -29.80 51.04
CA SER A 15 8.87 -30.09 49.65
C SER A 15 7.62 -29.88 48.78
N LEU A 16 7.73 -28.98 47.81
CA LEU A 16 6.71 -28.69 46.79
C LEU A 16 6.51 -29.84 45.79
N ASP A 17 7.19 -30.98 45.98
CA ASP A 17 7.08 -32.15 45.08
C ASP A 17 5.80 -32.97 45.27
N SER A 18 4.95 -32.64 46.25
CA SER A 18 3.67 -33.34 46.47
C SER A 18 2.47 -32.75 45.72
N LEU A 19 2.66 -31.70 44.89
CA LEU A 19 1.55 -31.10 44.14
C LEU A 19 1.29 -31.83 42.82
N PRO A 20 0.01 -32.12 42.48
CA PRO A 20 -0.37 -32.77 41.23
C PRO A 20 0.04 -31.91 40.02
N PRO A 21 0.34 -32.53 38.86
CA PRO A 21 1.00 -31.87 37.72
C PRO A 21 0.23 -30.68 37.11
N GLY A 22 -1.03 -30.46 37.46
CA GLY A 22 -1.85 -29.36 36.96
C GLY A 22 -1.75 -28.03 37.71
N LEU A 23 -0.96 -27.93 38.79
CA LEU A 23 -0.91 -26.73 39.65
C LEU A 23 0.49 -26.14 39.87
N ARG A 24 1.48 -26.57 39.08
CA ARG A 24 2.81 -25.95 39.08
C ARG A 24 2.75 -24.63 38.31
N ILE A 25 2.49 -23.54 39.04
CA ILE A 25 2.58 -22.19 38.48
C ILE A 25 4.05 -21.94 38.13
N TYR A 26 4.33 -21.76 36.84
CA TYR A 26 5.64 -21.33 36.35
C TYR A 26 5.94 -19.93 36.90
N ALA A 27 6.82 -19.85 37.88
CA ALA A 27 7.53 -18.61 38.18
C ALA A 27 8.70 -18.51 37.19
N PRO A 28 8.73 -17.51 36.29
CA PRO A 28 9.90 -17.32 35.44
C PRO A 28 11.12 -16.96 36.30
N PRO A 29 12.33 -17.39 35.90
CA PRO A 29 13.56 -17.06 36.62
C PRO A 29 13.73 -15.54 36.73
N GLU A 30 14.09 -15.07 37.93
CA GLU A 30 14.33 -13.64 38.19
C GLU A 30 15.39 -13.08 37.22
N GLY A 31 15.00 -12.10 36.41
CA GLY A 31 15.93 -11.38 35.52
C GLY A 31 15.53 -11.25 34.04
N THR A 32 14.41 -11.84 33.59
CA THR A 32 13.92 -11.58 32.22
C THR A 32 13.28 -10.19 32.12
N PRO A 33 13.74 -9.30 31.22
CA PRO A 33 13.06 -8.04 30.94
C PRO A 33 11.64 -8.31 30.46
N VAL A 34 10.65 -7.78 31.17
CA VAL A 34 9.25 -7.82 30.72
C VAL A 34 9.12 -6.82 29.58
N GLU A 35 9.06 -7.32 28.34
CA GLU A 35 8.68 -6.50 27.20
C GLU A 35 7.26 -5.96 27.45
N PRO A 36 7.03 -4.63 27.42
CA PRO A 36 5.70 -4.08 27.61
C PRO A 36 4.76 -4.69 26.58
N ALA A 37 3.63 -5.23 27.03
CA ALA A 37 2.60 -5.74 26.15
C ALA A 37 2.27 -4.68 25.07
N LYS A 38 2.58 -5.00 23.81
CA LYS A 38 2.20 -4.19 22.66
C LYS A 38 0.68 -3.95 22.77
N PRO A 39 0.20 -2.69 22.78
CA PRO A 39 -1.22 -2.41 22.82
C PRO A 39 -1.90 -3.17 21.67
N ALA A 40 -2.99 -3.88 21.97
CA ALA A 40 -3.79 -4.51 20.92
C ALA A 40 -4.17 -3.43 19.90
N GLU A 41 -3.69 -3.58 18.65
CA GLU A 41 -4.15 -2.74 17.55
C GLU A 41 -5.67 -2.92 17.44
N PRO A 42 -6.46 -1.84 17.45
CA PRO A 42 -7.90 -1.96 17.28
C PRO A 42 -8.17 -2.58 15.91
N SER A 43 -8.99 -3.63 15.86
CA SER A 43 -9.49 -4.20 14.60
C SER A 43 -10.22 -3.10 13.84
N TYR A 44 -9.57 -2.56 12.80
CA TYR A 44 -10.00 -1.39 12.03
C TYR A 44 -10.84 -1.76 10.81
N GLU A 45 -11.27 -3.03 10.72
CA GLU A 45 -11.86 -3.64 9.52
C GLU A 45 -13.37 -3.41 9.34
N GLN A 46 -14.00 -2.56 10.16
CA GLN A 46 -15.46 -2.37 10.11
C GLN A 46 -15.88 -0.90 10.21
N VAL A 47 -15.24 0.00 9.45
CA VAL A 47 -15.90 1.29 9.17
C VAL A 47 -16.92 1.04 8.05
N PRO A 48 -18.24 1.12 8.32
CA PRO A 48 -19.22 0.94 7.26
C PRO A 48 -19.08 2.10 6.27
N LEU A 49 -19.02 1.80 4.96
CA LEU A 49 -19.02 2.81 3.88
C LEU A 49 -20.16 3.84 4.03
N ALA A 50 -21.25 3.47 4.70
CA ALA A 50 -22.41 4.34 4.94
C ALA A 50 -22.13 5.57 5.84
N SER A 51 -21.00 5.62 6.55
CA SER A 51 -20.70 6.71 7.49
C SER A 51 -19.93 7.89 6.90
N LEU A 52 -19.45 7.80 5.64
CA LEU A 52 -18.70 8.87 4.98
C LEU A 52 -19.54 9.72 4.01
N SER A 53 -20.81 9.36 3.79
CA SER A 53 -21.75 10.18 3.02
C SER A 53 -22.42 11.19 3.96
N GLY A 54 -21.87 12.40 4.03
CA GLY A 54 -22.45 13.55 4.74
C GLY A 54 -23.73 14.09 4.10
N THR A 55 -24.71 13.24 3.83
CA THR A 55 -26.05 13.66 3.43
C THR A 55 -26.89 13.75 4.71
N ALA A 56 -27.16 14.97 5.16
CA ALA A 56 -28.11 15.20 6.24
C ALA A 56 -29.44 14.49 5.90
N PRO A 57 -30.02 13.69 6.81
CA PRO A 57 -31.31 13.07 6.56
C PRO A 57 -32.36 14.17 6.36
N ALA A 58 -33.01 14.15 5.19
CA ALA A 58 -34.16 14.98 4.92
C ALA A 58 -35.26 14.69 5.97
N PRO A 59 -35.97 15.72 6.47
CA PRO A 59 -37.06 15.53 7.41
C PRO A 59 -38.13 14.63 6.79
N GLN A 60 -38.41 13.49 7.43
CA GLN A 60 -39.49 12.61 7.02
C GLN A 60 -40.83 13.38 7.13
N PRO A 61 -41.67 13.37 6.09
CA PRO A 61 -43.01 13.93 6.19
C PRO A 61 -43.85 13.06 7.13
N SER A 62 -44.52 13.75 8.05
CA SER A 62 -45.46 13.23 9.04
C SER A 62 -46.50 12.33 8.38
N ALA A 63 -46.62 11.09 8.86
CA ALA A 63 -47.72 10.21 8.50
C ALA A 63 -49.00 10.67 9.22
N ASP A 64 -49.98 11.12 8.43
CA ASP A 64 -51.35 11.32 8.91
C ASP A 64 -52.12 9.98 8.87
N PRO A 65 -53.00 9.72 9.85
CA PRO A 65 -53.71 8.44 9.98
C PRO A 65 -55.05 8.48 9.23
N SER A 66 -55.36 7.41 8.49
CA SER A 66 -56.70 7.21 7.95
C SER A 66 -56.94 5.75 7.52
N PRO A 67 -58.20 5.30 7.41
CA PRO A 67 -58.79 4.46 8.44
C PRO A 67 -59.16 3.05 7.96
N ALA A 68 -59.50 2.21 8.94
CA ALA A 68 -59.97 0.84 8.77
C ALA A 68 -61.24 0.70 7.93
N LYS A 69 -61.26 -0.28 7.01
CA LYS A 69 -62.21 -1.42 6.92
C LYS A 69 -62.24 -1.99 5.50
N GLY A 70 -62.16 -3.32 5.40
CA GLY A 70 -62.46 -4.03 4.16
C GLY A 70 -62.18 -5.52 4.27
N VAL A 71 -63.21 -6.28 4.62
CA VAL A 71 -63.24 -7.72 4.87
C VAL A 71 -63.06 -8.52 3.56
N GLY A 72 -62.22 -9.54 3.54
CA GLY A 72 -62.06 -10.48 2.42
C GLY A 72 -61.39 -11.79 2.85
N LEU A 73 -62.05 -12.91 2.56
CA LEU A 73 -61.91 -14.27 3.11
C LEU A 73 -60.62 -15.07 2.76
N PRO A 74 -60.37 -16.22 3.43
CA PRO A 74 -59.05 -16.84 3.53
C PRO A 74 -58.77 -17.85 2.40
N SER A 75 -57.54 -17.83 1.88
CA SER A 75 -56.99 -18.96 1.11
C SER A 75 -56.16 -19.84 2.03
N LYS A 76 -56.52 -21.13 2.03
CA LYS A 76 -55.87 -22.24 2.73
C LYS A 76 -54.71 -22.78 1.89
N PHE A 77 -53.90 -23.63 2.51
CA PHE A 77 -52.73 -24.37 1.98
C PHE A 77 -51.43 -23.52 1.96
N SER A 78 -50.32 -23.86 2.64
CA SER A 78 -49.83 -25.16 3.11
C SER A 78 -49.10 -25.05 4.44
N LEU A 79 -49.30 -26.07 5.26
CA LEU A 79 -48.57 -26.43 6.47
C LEU A 79 -47.92 -27.80 6.21
N LEU A 80 -46.82 -28.08 6.92
CA LEU A 80 -46.10 -29.37 7.09
C LEU A 80 -45.05 -29.67 6.00
N ALA A 81 -43.84 -30.16 6.30
CA ALA A 81 -43.39 -31.05 7.38
C ALA A 81 -41.85 -30.86 7.61
N LEU A 82 -41.31 -30.96 8.85
CA LEU A 82 -40.59 -32.12 9.45
C LEU A 82 -39.48 -32.70 8.54
N ALA A 83 -38.29 -33.14 8.95
CA ALA A 83 -37.51 -33.24 10.19
C ALA A 83 -36.23 -34.05 9.81
N ALA A 84 -35.29 -34.21 10.76
CA ALA A 84 -34.22 -35.23 10.81
C ALA A 84 -32.99 -35.01 9.89
N ALA A 85 -31.81 -34.69 10.42
CA ALA A 85 -30.85 -35.51 11.20
C ALA A 85 -29.79 -36.17 10.30
N ALA A 86 -28.51 -35.83 10.50
CA ALA A 86 -27.39 -36.78 10.44
C ALA A 86 -26.09 -36.09 10.90
N VAL A 87 -25.65 -36.48 12.10
CA VAL A 87 -24.28 -36.33 12.60
C VAL A 87 -23.38 -37.25 11.79
N VAL A 88 -22.28 -36.73 11.25
CA VAL A 88 -21.13 -37.54 10.82
C VAL A 88 -19.87 -36.94 11.44
N LEU A 89 -19.51 -37.48 12.60
CA LEU A 89 -18.16 -37.43 13.16
C LEU A 89 -17.31 -38.43 12.38
N VAL A 90 -16.37 -37.94 11.58
CA VAL A 90 -15.21 -38.76 11.15
C VAL A 90 -13.97 -38.13 11.75
N SER A 91 -13.65 -38.63 12.95
CA SER A 91 -12.34 -38.65 13.54
C SER A 91 -11.38 -39.46 12.66
N VAL A 92 -10.26 -38.86 12.23
CA VAL A 92 -9.09 -39.62 11.79
C VAL A 92 -7.93 -39.28 12.74
N PRO A 93 -7.57 -40.19 13.65
CA PRO A 93 -6.24 -40.22 14.24
C PRO A 93 -5.44 -41.31 13.54
N PHE A 94 -4.40 -40.96 12.79
CA PHE A 94 -3.28 -41.89 12.61
C PHE A 94 -1.95 -41.15 12.64
N VAL A 95 -1.40 -41.20 13.85
CA VAL A 95 0.01 -41.06 14.19
C VAL A 95 0.82 -42.06 13.33
N ILE A 96 1.76 -41.56 12.53
CA ILE A 96 2.92 -42.33 12.11
C ILE A 96 4.15 -41.59 12.60
N ALA A 97 4.63 -42.00 13.78
CA ALA A 97 5.97 -41.75 14.26
C ALA A 97 6.57 -43.10 14.64
N LEU A 98 7.54 -43.56 13.84
CA LEU A 98 8.60 -44.52 14.15
C LEU A 98 9.65 -44.33 13.04
N LEU A 99 10.72 -43.58 13.29
CA LEU A 99 11.99 -44.12 13.80
C LEU A 99 12.48 -45.33 13.00
N MET A 100 13.28 -45.04 11.96
CA MET A 100 14.39 -45.89 11.56
C MET A 100 15.61 -44.99 11.43
N THR A 101 16.41 -45.03 12.49
CA THR A 101 17.83 -44.70 12.51
C THR A 101 18.58 -45.45 11.42
N GLY A 102 19.42 -44.75 10.67
CA GLY A 102 20.28 -45.33 9.64
C GLY A 102 21.43 -44.43 9.27
N ASN A 103 22.37 -44.26 10.21
CA ASN A 103 23.70 -43.72 10.00
C ASN A 103 24.42 -44.50 8.88
N ARG A 104 25.06 -43.80 7.94
CA ARG A 104 26.29 -44.19 7.21
C ARG A 104 26.69 -43.01 6.31
N GLU A 105 27.70 -42.25 6.72
CA GLU A 105 29.13 -42.44 6.44
C GLU A 105 29.56 -41.59 5.24
N ALA A 106 30.69 -40.93 5.45
CA ALA A 106 31.32 -39.97 4.58
C ALA A 106 31.63 -40.56 3.20
N ASP A 107 31.53 -39.71 2.18
CA ASP A 107 32.52 -39.75 1.12
C ASP A 107 32.92 -38.34 0.70
N HIS A 108 34.21 -38.11 0.85
CA HIS A 108 34.94 -36.97 0.34
C HIS A 108 35.04 -37.10 -1.19
N VAL A 109 34.57 -36.09 -1.92
CA VAL A 109 35.11 -35.80 -3.25
C VAL A 109 35.41 -34.31 -3.34
N ALA A 110 36.66 -33.98 -3.03
CA ALA A 110 37.32 -32.78 -3.47
C ALA A 110 37.87 -33.04 -4.89
N ILE A 111 37.25 -32.44 -5.90
CA ILE A 111 37.79 -32.17 -7.24
C ILE A 111 37.09 -30.88 -7.67
N GLY A 112 37.71 -29.80 -8.09
CA GLY A 112 39.08 -29.49 -8.41
C GLY A 112 39.08 -28.03 -8.84
N MET A 113 40.18 -27.34 -8.54
CA MET A 113 40.45 -25.99 -9.04
C MET A 113 40.32 -25.97 -10.57
N ASN A 114 39.61 -25.00 -11.12
CA ASN A 114 39.94 -24.53 -12.46
C ASN A 114 39.86 -23.00 -12.52
N SER A 115 41.02 -22.41 -12.27
CA SER A 115 41.38 -21.07 -12.68
C SER A 115 41.43 -21.06 -14.21
N SER A 116 40.52 -20.33 -14.86
CA SER A 116 40.61 -20.03 -16.29
C SER A 116 40.62 -18.51 -16.46
N THR A 117 41.81 -18.06 -16.84
CA THR A 117 42.27 -16.78 -17.37
C THR A 117 41.20 -15.96 -18.14
N PRO A 118 41.20 -14.61 -18.01
CA PRO A 118 40.47 -13.74 -18.92
C PRO A 118 41.14 -13.77 -20.29
N GLN A 119 40.40 -14.15 -21.32
CA GLN A 119 40.86 -14.04 -22.70
C GLN A 119 40.62 -12.61 -23.20
N GLU A 120 41.74 -11.92 -23.37
CA GLU A 120 41.95 -10.74 -24.19
C GLU A 120 41.57 -11.06 -25.65
N THR A 121 40.60 -10.34 -26.20
CA THR A 121 40.36 -10.30 -27.64
C THR A 121 40.51 -8.87 -28.12
N ASP A 122 41.67 -8.65 -28.74
CA ASP A 122 41.99 -7.55 -29.63
C ASP A 122 40.98 -7.40 -30.78
N GLY A 123 40.68 -6.13 -31.09
CA GLY A 123 40.74 -5.60 -32.45
C GLY A 123 39.70 -6.07 -33.45
N VAL A 124 38.58 -5.35 -33.53
CA VAL A 124 37.99 -5.00 -34.84
C VAL A 124 37.61 -3.52 -34.85
N GLU A 125 38.29 -2.84 -35.76
CA GLU A 125 38.23 -1.45 -36.15
C GLU A 125 36.87 -1.03 -36.74
N ALA A 126 36.58 0.27 -36.64
CA ALA A 126 35.33 0.95 -37.00
C ALA A 126 34.92 0.79 -38.48
N PRO A 127 33.65 1.12 -38.79
CA PRO A 127 33.48 2.33 -39.58
C PRO A 127 32.52 3.33 -38.94
N GLU A 128 33.04 4.57 -38.86
CA GLU A 128 32.39 5.82 -38.52
C GLU A 128 31.22 6.14 -39.47
N PRO A 129 29.98 6.31 -38.98
CA PRO A 129 28.90 6.89 -39.77
C PRO A 129 28.98 8.42 -39.72
N ALA A 130 29.12 9.00 -40.92
CA ALA A 130 29.24 10.43 -41.19
C ALA A 130 28.14 11.29 -40.54
N LEU A 131 28.58 12.41 -39.96
CA LEU A 131 27.77 13.56 -39.58
C LEU A 131 26.99 14.12 -40.79
N PRO A 132 25.65 14.28 -40.72
CA PRO A 132 24.94 15.09 -41.69
C PRO A 132 25.15 16.58 -41.43
N ALA A 133 25.28 17.29 -42.55
CA ALA A 133 25.68 18.68 -42.71
C ALA A 133 24.82 19.70 -41.94
N GLN A 134 25.48 20.76 -41.48
CA GLN A 134 24.84 21.97 -40.96
C GLN A 134 24.10 22.71 -42.09
N GLU A 135 22.85 23.03 -41.84
CA GLU A 135 22.01 23.85 -42.71
C GLU A 135 22.35 25.35 -42.57
N PRO A 136 22.29 26.15 -43.64
CA PRO A 136 22.76 27.54 -43.64
C PRO A 136 21.97 28.48 -42.72
N GLN A 137 22.68 29.36 -42.02
CA GLN A 137 22.08 30.48 -41.29
C GLN A 137 21.53 31.53 -42.27
N GLU A 138 20.23 31.79 -42.18
CA GLU A 138 19.58 32.89 -42.90
C GLU A 138 19.82 34.21 -42.15
N VAL A 139 20.56 35.11 -42.80
CA VAL A 139 20.85 36.47 -42.34
C VAL A 139 19.65 37.35 -42.68
N LEU A 140 18.94 37.85 -41.66
CA LEU A 140 17.93 38.90 -41.86
C LEU A 140 18.58 40.31 -41.85
N PRO A 141 18.12 41.22 -42.74
CA PRO A 141 18.72 42.53 -42.99
C PRO A 141 18.42 43.61 -41.92
N PRO A 142 19.21 44.71 -41.87
CA PRO A 142 19.03 45.78 -40.89
C PRO A 142 18.05 46.89 -41.34
N SER A 143 17.28 47.40 -40.34
CA SER A 143 16.77 48.79 -40.17
C SER A 143 15.77 49.36 -41.20
N PRO A 144 14.83 50.25 -40.80
CA PRO A 144 15.21 51.65 -40.57
C PRO A 144 14.48 52.43 -39.46
N ALA A 145 15.28 53.33 -38.86
CA ALA A 145 15.02 54.74 -38.55
C ALA A 145 13.63 55.22 -38.07
N GLN A 146 13.70 55.74 -36.85
CA GLN A 146 12.89 56.77 -36.21
C GLN A 146 12.40 57.87 -37.17
N ASN A 147 11.12 58.23 -37.04
CA ASN A 147 10.57 59.50 -37.53
C ASN A 147 10.11 60.34 -36.33
N PRO A 148 10.37 61.66 -36.30
CA PRO A 148 10.11 62.52 -35.17
C PRO A 148 8.74 63.21 -35.23
N GLY A 149 8.12 63.36 -34.06
CA GLY A 149 7.38 64.56 -33.68
C GLY A 149 5.91 64.66 -34.11
N THR A 150 5.02 64.30 -33.19
CA THR A 150 3.76 65.03 -33.00
C THR A 150 3.53 65.23 -31.50
N THR A 151 3.64 66.47 -31.05
CA THR A 151 3.39 66.91 -29.67
C THR A 151 1.88 67.03 -29.48
N GLU A 152 1.28 66.09 -28.76
CA GLU A 152 -0.13 66.13 -28.34
C GLU A 152 -0.21 66.46 -26.84
N PRO A 153 -1.23 67.22 -26.37
CA PRO A 153 -1.29 67.78 -25.01
C PRO A 153 -1.36 66.71 -23.92
N GLU A 154 -0.52 66.87 -22.89
CA GLU A 154 -0.46 66.00 -21.70
C GLU A 154 -1.81 65.92 -20.98
N THR A 155 -2.44 64.75 -21.09
CA THR A 155 -3.46 64.30 -20.15
C THR A 155 -2.78 63.86 -18.85
N PRO A 156 -3.43 64.01 -17.67
CA PRO A 156 -2.80 63.69 -16.39
C PRO A 156 -2.37 62.21 -16.37
N VAL A 157 -1.07 61.96 -16.25
CA VAL A 157 -0.50 60.61 -16.13
C VAL A 157 -0.97 60.02 -14.81
N ARG A 158 -2.07 59.27 -14.87
CA ARG A 158 -2.47 58.35 -13.82
C ARG A 158 -1.33 57.33 -13.73
N ASN A 159 -0.66 57.25 -12.58
CA ASN A 159 0.33 56.20 -12.32
C ASN A 159 -0.23 54.86 -12.85
N PRO A 160 0.51 54.14 -13.70
CA PRO A 160 0.08 52.82 -14.15
C PRO A 160 -0.26 52.00 -12.92
N ALA A 161 -1.48 51.48 -12.88
CA ALA A 161 -1.82 50.48 -11.88
C ALA A 161 -0.74 49.39 -11.94
N PRO A 162 -0.26 48.87 -10.80
CA PRO A 162 0.61 47.70 -10.81
C PRO A 162 -0.01 46.64 -11.73
N PRO A 163 0.76 45.98 -12.60
CA PRO A 163 0.22 44.89 -13.40
C PRO A 163 -0.51 43.93 -12.45
N PRO A 164 -1.69 43.40 -12.82
CA PRO A 164 -2.38 42.41 -12.03
C PRO A 164 -1.38 41.35 -11.60
N ALA A 165 -1.32 41.07 -10.28
CA ALA A 165 -0.47 40.00 -9.78
C ALA A 165 -0.75 38.75 -10.62
N GLU A 166 0.29 38.16 -11.18
CA GLU A 166 0.20 36.90 -11.92
C GLU A 166 -0.54 35.90 -11.02
N PRO A 167 -1.64 35.27 -11.48
CA PRO A 167 -2.28 34.22 -10.69
C PRO A 167 -1.20 33.18 -10.36
N PRO A 168 -1.13 32.66 -9.12
CA PRO A 168 -0.14 31.64 -8.81
C PRO A 168 -0.27 30.54 -9.86
N SER A 169 0.85 30.16 -10.49
CA SER A 169 0.93 29.04 -11.40
C SER A 169 0.44 27.80 -10.63
N GLY A 170 -0.87 27.56 -10.75
CA GLY A 170 -1.69 27.13 -9.62
C GLY A 170 -1.90 25.63 -9.50
N GLU A 171 -1.05 24.85 -10.16
CA GLU A 171 -1.10 23.40 -10.19
C GLU A 171 0.27 22.81 -9.80
N VAL A 172 0.27 21.88 -8.87
CA VAL A 172 1.44 21.08 -8.47
C VAL A 172 1.18 19.63 -8.86
N SER A 173 2.05 19.03 -9.66
CA SER A 173 1.97 17.61 -10.01
C SER A 173 3.22 16.85 -9.57
N LEU A 174 3.02 15.71 -8.91
CA LEU A 174 4.06 14.85 -8.35
C LEU A 174 3.76 13.39 -8.70
N ILE A 175 4.82 12.58 -8.86
CA ILE A 175 4.70 11.13 -9.10
C ILE A 175 5.67 10.39 -8.18
N ALA A 176 5.16 9.44 -7.40
CA ALA A 176 5.96 8.57 -6.55
C ALA A 176 5.65 7.11 -6.84
N GLY A 177 6.61 6.22 -6.59
CA GLY A 177 6.47 4.78 -6.75
C GLY A 177 7.82 4.09 -6.92
N PRO A 178 7.83 2.76 -7.07
CA PRO A 178 9.05 2.02 -7.39
C PRO A 178 9.75 2.62 -8.61
N GLY A 179 11.07 2.78 -8.54
CA GLY A 179 11.85 3.31 -9.65
C GLY A 179 11.67 4.81 -9.94
N CYS A 180 10.88 5.54 -9.15
CA CYS A 180 10.82 7.01 -9.19
C CYS A 180 11.83 7.63 -8.21
N ALA A 181 12.09 8.93 -8.35
CA ALA A 181 12.90 9.66 -7.39
C ALA A 181 12.17 9.80 -6.04
N ASN A 182 12.84 9.40 -4.95
CA ASN A 182 12.43 9.65 -3.58
C ASN A 182 13.12 10.92 -3.06
N ASN A 183 12.35 11.88 -2.56
CA ASN A 183 12.86 13.14 -2.01
C ASN A 183 11.91 13.71 -0.93
N ALA A 184 12.11 14.95 -0.50
CA ALA A 184 11.29 15.56 0.54
C ALA A 184 9.82 15.80 0.12
N LYS A 185 9.54 15.92 -1.18
CA LYS A 185 8.20 16.20 -1.71
C LYS A 185 7.41 14.95 -2.09
N GLN A 186 8.08 13.86 -2.41
CA GLN A 186 7.42 12.64 -2.88
C GLN A 186 8.25 11.42 -2.50
N GLN A 187 7.60 10.40 -1.92
CA GLN A 187 8.27 9.18 -1.49
C GLN A 187 7.41 7.95 -1.70
N TYR A 188 8.08 6.83 -1.92
CA TYR A 188 7.53 5.49 -1.91
C TYR A 188 8.26 4.60 -0.89
N GLN A 189 7.52 3.75 -0.19
CA GLN A 189 8.02 2.80 0.79
C GLN A 189 7.25 1.47 0.69
N ALA A 190 7.97 0.35 0.61
CA ALA A 190 7.42 -0.99 0.82
C ALA A 190 7.57 -1.35 2.31
N VAL A 191 6.46 -1.32 3.05
CA VAL A 191 6.44 -1.59 4.49
C VAL A 191 6.22 -3.07 4.74
N GLY A 192 7.04 -3.64 5.63
CA GLY A 192 7.05 -5.09 5.88
C GLY A 192 7.66 -5.88 4.72
N TYR A 193 8.57 -5.26 3.97
CA TYR A 193 9.24 -5.90 2.85
C TYR A 193 10.05 -7.11 3.29
N TYR A 194 9.89 -8.22 2.58
CA TYR A 194 10.72 -9.42 2.67
C TYR A 194 10.73 -10.11 1.31
N GLU A 195 11.78 -10.85 1.01
CA GLU A 195 11.89 -11.68 -0.19
C GLU A 195 11.78 -13.16 0.22
N ASP A 196 10.95 -13.93 -0.48
CA ASP A 196 10.81 -15.38 -0.28
C ASP A 196 10.32 -16.06 -1.57
N GLY A 197 11.08 -15.86 -2.65
CA GLY A 197 10.70 -16.36 -3.97
C GLY A 197 9.35 -15.80 -4.44
N SER A 198 8.38 -16.68 -4.68
CA SER A 198 7.01 -16.31 -5.06
C SER A 198 6.09 -15.98 -3.89
N GLU A 199 6.52 -16.17 -2.64
CA GLU A 199 5.69 -15.92 -1.44
C GLU A 199 5.97 -14.55 -0.80
N GLY A 200 7.03 -13.87 -1.26
CA GLY A 200 7.45 -12.57 -0.77
C GLY A 200 7.30 -11.47 -1.81
N TRP A 201 7.84 -10.32 -1.46
CA TRP A 201 7.91 -9.20 -2.40
C TRP A 201 8.94 -9.47 -3.49
N TYR A 202 8.68 -8.97 -4.69
CA TYR A 202 9.69 -8.91 -5.74
C TYR A 202 9.37 -7.80 -6.74
N SER A 203 10.40 -7.26 -7.39
CA SER A 203 10.25 -6.17 -8.35
C SER A 203 10.22 -6.69 -9.79
N ARG A 204 9.43 -6.03 -10.65
CA ARG A 204 9.27 -6.35 -12.07
C ARG A 204 9.24 -5.08 -12.92
N SER A 205 9.43 -5.22 -14.22
CA SER A 205 9.22 -4.15 -15.20
C SER A 205 7.77 -4.09 -15.65
N GLY A 206 7.33 -2.93 -16.13
CA GLY A 206 5.99 -2.73 -16.67
C GLY A 206 5.20 -1.64 -15.94
N GLY A 207 5.81 -0.95 -14.98
CA GLY A 207 5.28 0.28 -14.39
C GLY A 207 5.39 1.48 -15.35
N SER A 208 4.94 2.64 -14.89
CA SER A 208 5.00 3.88 -15.67
C SER A 208 6.43 4.43 -15.75
N THR A 209 6.78 4.97 -16.92
CA THR A 209 8.02 5.71 -17.16
C THR A 209 7.83 7.23 -17.07
N ASP A 210 6.63 7.69 -16.69
CA ASP A 210 6.32 9.11 -16.62
C ASP A 210 7.17 9.81 -15.54
N ALA A 211 7.44 11.10 -15.75
CA ALA A 211 8.24 11.94 -14.83
C ALA A 211 9.61 11.35 -14.44
N GLY A 212 10.23 10.57 -15.34
CA GLY A 212 11.56 10.00 -15.14
C GLY A 212 11.60 8.74 -14.28
N CYS A 213 10.44 8.12 -13.99
CA CYS A 213 10.39 6.83 -13.33
C CYS A 213 10.96 5.73 -14.24
N ARG A 214 11.56 4.69 -13.65
CA ARG A 214 12.22 3.59 -14.38
C ARG A 214 11.28 2.53 -14.96
N GLY A 215 9.96 2.70 -14.82
CA GLY A 215 8.99 1.71 -15.30
C GLY A 215 9.00 0.39 -14.53
N THR A 216 9.45 0.40 -13.27
CA THR A 216 9.42 -0.78 -12.39
C THR A 216 8.19 -0.74 -11.48
N PHE A 217 7.79 -1.89 -10.94
CA PHE A 217 6.76 -2.01 -9.90
C PHE A 217 7.15 -3.14 -8.93
N ASP A 218 6.54 -3.14 -7.75
CA ASP A 218 6.71 -4.22 -6.78
C ASP A 218 5.45 -5.08 -6.74
N ALA A 219 5.62 -6.39 -6.87
CA ALA A 219 4.59 -7.37 -6.57
C ALA A 219 4.62 -7.63 -5.07
N MET A 220 3.52 -7.31 -4.38
CA MET A 220 3.34 -7.47 -2.94
C MET A 220 2.51 -8.72 -2.66
N PRO A 221 2.95 -9.61 -1.75
CA PRO A 221 2.22 -10.84 -1.44
C PRO A 221 0.86 -10.51 -0.81
N MET A 222 -0.16 -11.26 -1.21
CA MET A 222 -1.51 -11.12 -0.66
C MET A 222 -1.60 -11.70 0.75
N SER A 223 -2.66 -11.35 1.48
CA SER A 223 -2.94 -11.89 2.81
C SER A 223 -3.60 -13.28 2.78
N GLY A 224 -3.97 -13.77 1.60
CA GLY A 224 -4.80 -14.96 1.40
C GLY A 224 -6.28 -14.77 1.79
N LYS A 225 -6.71 -13.54 2.08
CA LYS A 225 -8.08 -13.19 2.48
C LYS A 225 -8.59 -12.01 1.65
N ALA A 226 -9.76 -12.17 1.04
CA ALA A 226 -10.37 -11.15 0.19
C ALA A 226 -10.48 -9.76 0.83
N ASN A 227 -10.91 -9.71 2.10
CA ASN A 227 -11.27 -8.45 2.77
C ASN A 227 -10.41 -8.13 4.00
N THR A 228 -9.37 -8.93 4.27
CA THR A 228 -8.54 -8.76 5.46
C THR A 228 -7.11 -8.46 5.09
N SER A 229 -6.51 -7.45 5.73
CA SER A 229 -5.13 -7.03 5.45
C SER A 229 -4.18 -7.35 6.60
N ASN A 230 -2.91 -7.57 6.28
CA ASN A 230 -1.85 -7.64 7.28
C ASN A 230 -1.41 -6.21 7.64
N SER A 231 -1.57 -5.77 8.89
CA SER A 231 -1.28 -4.38 9.28
C SER A 231 0.16 -3.95 9.02
N GLY A 232 1.10 -4.89 9.09
CA GLY A 232 2.52 -4.67 8.87
C GLY A 232 3.01 -4.80 7.43
N LEU A 233 2.15 -5.15 6.47
CA LEU A 233 2.54 -5.42 5.08
C LEU A 233 1.70 -4.58 4.12
N PHE A 234 2.30 -3.51 3.57
CA PHE A 234 1.62 -2.58 2.67
C PHE A 234 2.61 -1.72 1.88
N ALA A 235 2.14 -1.12 0.80
CA ALA A 235 2.89 -0.07 0.10
C ALA A 235 2.37 1.31 0.51
N LYS A 236 3.29 2.26 0.69
CA LYS A 236 3.00 3.63 1.12
C LYS A 236 3.59 4.65 0.15
N TRP A 237 2.78 5.63 -0.23
CA TRP A 237 3.22 6.82 -0.95
C TRP A 237 2.95 8.05 -0.09
N THR A 238 3.85 9.03 -0.13
CA THR A 238 3.65 10.33 0.51
C THR A 238 3.94 11.46 -0.48
N PHE A 239 3.17 12.54 -0.38
CA PHE A 239 3.29 13.73 -1.22
C PHE A 239 3.19 15.01 -0.37
N ASP A 240 4.20 15.88 -0.46
CA ASP A 240 4.23 17.21 0.15
C ASP A 240 4.08 18.30 -0.93
N VAL A 241 2.88 18.86 -1.02
CA VAL A 241 2.57 20.02 -1.86
C VAL A 241 2.52 21.33 -1.05
N SER A 242 2.73 21.27 0.28
CA SER A 242 2.65 22.43 1.17
C SER A 242 3.58 23.61 0.84
N PRO A 243 4.74 23.44 0.14
CA PRO A 243 5.53 24.60 -0.29
C PRO A 243 4.80 25.51 -1.28
N GLY A 244 3.79 25.02 -2.00
CA GLY A 244 2.99 25.80 -2.95
C GLY A 244 1.51 25.88 -2.59
N LEU A 245 0.96 24.88 -1.90
CA LEU A 245 -0.46 24.75 -1.59
C LEU A 245 -0.65 24.20 -0.18
N THR A 246 -1.07 25.04 0.77
CA THR A 246 -1.38 24.59 2.13
C THR A 246 -2.76 23.96 2.24
N ALA A 247 -3.75 24.48 1.51
CA ALA A 247 -5.04 23.82 1.28
C ALA A 247 -5.20 23.56 -0.22
N ALA A 248 -5.52 22.32 -0.60
CA ALA A 248 -5.56 21.91 -2.00
C ALA A 248 -6.70 20.94 -2.32
N SER A 249 -7.14 20.99 -3.57
CA SER A 249 -7.95 19.94 -4.20
C SER A 249 -7.02 19.10 -5.07
N CYS A 250 -6.91 17.80 -4.80
CA CYS A 250 -5.92 16.92 -5.40
C CYS A 250 -6.60 15.76 -6.13
N ARG A 251 -6.42 15.68 -7.44
CA ARG A 251 -6.77 14.52 -8.26
C ARG A 251 -5.65 13.50 -8.19
N MET A 252 -6.01 12.24 -7.97
CA MET A 252 -5.05 11.15 -7.76
C MET A 252 -5.30 10.04 -8.77
N SER A 253 -4.23 9.41 -9.24
CA SER A 253 -4.35 8.23 -10.12
C SER A 253 -3.20 7.26 -9.88
N VAL A 254 -3.45 5.99 -10.10
CA VAL A 254 -2.46 4.91 -10.00
C VAL A 254 -2.24 4.27 -11.35
N TYR A 255 -1.00 4.01 -11.71
CA TYR A 255 -0.68 3.28 -12.93
C TYR A 255 -0.72 1.78 -12.66
N VAL A 256 -1.60 1.02 -13.31
CA VAL A 256 -1.59 -0.43 -13.18
C VAL A 256 -0.53 -1.02 -14.13
N PRO A 257 0.45 -1.80 -13.64
CA PRO A 257 1.53 -2.29 -14.48
C PRO A 257 1.04 -3.10 -15.68
N ASN A 258 1.74 -2.96 -16.81
CA ASN A 258 1.49 -3.71 -18.03
C ASN A 258 2.17 -5.09 -17.98
N ASP A 259 1.74 -5.95 -17.06
CA ASP A 259 2.19 -7.34 -16.95
C ASP A 259 0.97 -8.27 -17.01
N GLY A 260 1.02 -9.27 -17.90
CA GLY A 260 -0.07 -10.21 -18.15
C GLY A 260 -0.23 -11.29 -17.08
N ASP A 261 0.80 -11.51 -16.27
CA ASP A 261 0.84 -12.57 -15.27
C ASP A 261 0.14 -12.13 -13.97
N ARG A 262 -0.88 -12.90 -13.57
CA ARG A 262 -1.63 -12.65 -12.34
C ARG A 262 -0.79 -12.83 -11.10
N ARG A 263 0.31 -13.59 -11.17
CA ARG A 263 1.26 -13.68 -10.07
C ARG A 263 1.90 -12.34 -9.75
N ASN A 264 2.01 -11.43 -10.71
CA ASN A 264 2.59 -10.10 -10.50
C ASN A 264 1.52 -9.01 -10.32
N VAL A 265 0.40 -9.13 -11.06
CA VAL A 265 -0.68 -8.12 -11.15
C VAL A 265 -2.03 -8.85 -11.12
N GLY A 266 -2.38 -9.35 -9.93
CA GLY A 266 -3.48 -10.29 -9.73
C GLY A 266 -4.71 -9.72 -9.01
N ALA A 267 -4.54 -8.67 -8.21
CA ALA A 267 -5.60 -8.16 -7.36
C ALA A 267 -6.79 -7.59 -8.16
N THR A 268 -7.92 -8.29 -8.11
CA THR A 268 -9.20 -7.87 -8.71
C THR A 268 -9.89 -6.77 -7.91
N ALA A 269 -9.48 -6.55 -6.65
CA ALA A 269 -9.93 -5.46 -5.78
C ALA A 269 -8.77 -4.91 -4.93
N ALA A 270 -7.72 -4.42 -5.58
CA ALA A 270 -6.59 -3.78 -4.90
C ALA A 270 -7.05 -2.57 -4.09
N HIS A 271 -6.87 -2.63 -2.76
CA HIS A 271 -7.44 -1.64 -1.84
C HIS A 271 -6.50 -0.48 -1.60
N TYR A 272 -6.98 0.73 -1.87
CA TYR A 272 -6.28 1.96 -1.56
C TYR A 272 -7.03 2.73 -0.47
N SER A 273 -6.30 3.22 0.53
CA SER A 273 -6.79 4.25 1.44
C SER A 273 -5.97 5.52 1.25
N ILE A 274 -6.67 6.64 1.16
CA ILE A 274 -6.11 7.98 0.96
C ILE A 274 -6.26 8.77 2.26
N PHE A 275 -5.21 9.46 2.68
CA PHE A 275 -5.14 10.15 3.96
C PHE A 275 -4.79 11.64 3.80
N ASN A 276 -5.45 12.49 4.59
CA ASN A 276 -5.15 13.91 4.76
C ASN A 276 -3.97 14.09 5.73
N GLY A 277 -2.78 13.77 5.25
CA GLY A 277 -1.54 13.81 6.02
C GLY A 277 -0.66 12.58 5.79
N PHE A 278 0.51 12.57 6.42
CA PHE A 278 1.44 11.42 6.35
C PHE A 278 1.13 10.32 7.35
N ASP A 279 0.36 10.64 8.39
CA ASP A 279 -0.09 9.70 9.40
C ASP A 279 -1.33 8.94 8.91
N GLN A 280 -1.21 7.62 8.82
CA GLN A 280 -2.21 6.73 8.23
C GLN A 280 -3.17 6.18 9.30
N GLY A 281 -3.73 7.08 10.10
CA GLY A 281 -4.76 6.77 11.10
C GLY A 281 -6.18 6.91 10.53
N ALA A 282 -7.15 6.18 11.10
CA ALA A 282 -8.54 6.20 10.65
C ALA A 282 -9.16 7.60 10.62
N ALA A 283 -8.80 8.47 11.57
CA ALA A 283 -9.29 9.86 11.63
C ALA A 283 -8.84 10.72 10.43
N ASN A 284 -7.81 10.30 9.70
CA ASN A 284 -7.24 11.04 8.57
C ASN A 284 -7.70 10.49 7.21
N VAL A 285 -8.48 9.41 7.17
CA VAL A 285 -8.94 8.81 5.90
C VAL A 285 -9.90 9.77 5.21
N ILE A 286 -9.59 10.14 3.97
CA ILE A 286 -10.40 11.01 3.12
C ILE A 286 -10.92 10.32 1.87
N GLY A 287 -10.42 9.14 1.56
CA GLY A 287 -10.87 8.35 0.43
C GLY A 287 -10.49 6.88 0.56
N VAL A 288 -11.28 6.02 -0.07
CA VAL A 288 -11.03 4.59 -0.18
C VAL A 288 -11.46 4.15 -1.57
N GLU A 289 -10.59 3.46 -2.28
CA GLU A 289 -10.83 3.05 -3.66
C GLU A 289 -10.32 1.65 -3.91
N ASP A 290 -11.04 0.90 -4.75
CA ASP A 290 -10.69 -0.45 -5.16
C ASP A 290 -10.40 -0.49 -6.65
N VAL A 291 -9.25 -1.06 -7.02
CA VAL A 291 -8.82 -1.16 -8.41
C VAL A 291 -8.74 -2.62 -8.85
N ASP A 292 -9.46 -2.97 -9.91
CA ASP A 292 -9.24 -4.22 -10.64
C ASP A 292 -7.96 -4.08 -11.46
N GLN A 293 -6.86 -4.60 -10.93
CA GLN A 293 -5.56 -4.52 -11.59
C GLN A 293 -5.53 -5.34 -12.88
N PRO A 294 -5.95 -6.62 -12.91
CA PRO A 294 -6.01 -7.38 -14.16
C PRO A 294 -6.74 -6.68 -15.31
N ALA A 295 -7.88 -6.03 -15.05
CA ALA A 295 -8.67 -5.34 -16.08
C ALA A 295 -8.08 -4.00 -16.56
N ASN A 296 -7.17 -3.40 -15.77
CA ASN A 296 -6.66 -2.05 -16.02
C ASN A 296 -5.16 -1.98 -16.36
N ARG A 297 -4.50 -3.12 -16.58
CA ARG A 297 -3.09 -3.21 -16.99
C ARG A 297 -2.70 -2.20 -18.06
N GLY A 298 -1.57 -1.52 -17.84
CA GLY A 298 -1.01 -0.52 -18.72
C GLY A 298 -1.70 0.85 -18.69
N LYS A 299 -2.63 1.09 -17.76
CA LYS A 299 -3.44 2.32 -17.69
C LYS A 299 -3.25 3.05 -16.37
N TRP A 300 -3.43 4.37 -16.42
CA TRP A 300 -3.70 5.19 -15.24
C TRP A 300 -5.17 5.05 -14.86
N VAL A 301 -5.44 4.62 -13.63
CA VAL A 301 -6.78 4.49 -13.04
C VAL A 301 -6.98 5.62 -12.03
N ASP A 302 -8.14 6.27 -12.07
CA ASP A 302 -8.47 7.36 -11.15
C ASP A 302 -8.69 6.82 -9.73
N LEU A 303 -8.10 7.50 -8.73
CA LEU A 303 -8.32 7.27 -7.30
C LEU A 303 -9.16 8.39 -6.67
N GLY A 304 -9.86 9.16 -7.52
CA GLY A 304 -10.71 10.27 -7.12
C GLY A 304 -9.98 11.60 -6.93
N THR A 305 -10.77 12.58 -6.52
CA THR A 305 -10.31 13.94 -6.19
C THR A 305 -10.67 14.27 -4.75
N HIS A 306 -9.66 14.64 -3.96
CA HIS A 306 -9.78 14.79 -2.52
C HIS A 306 -9.33 16.17 -2.05
N ARG A 307 -9.99 16.71 -1.01
CA ARG A 307 -9.52 17.92 -0.33
C ARG A 307 -8.46 17.57 0.71
N VAL A 308 -7.42 18.40 0.79
CA VAL A 308 -6.37 18.30 1.79
C VAL A 308 -6.07 19.66 2.41
N ASP A 309 -5.87 19.67 3.73
CA ASP A 309 -5.89 20.91 4.52
C ASP A 309 -4.50 21.39 4.94
N GLN A 310 -3.48 20.55 4.75
CA GLN A 310 -2.09 20.85 5.12
C GLN A 310 -1.09 20.62 3.99
N GLY A 311 -1.58 20.41 2.76
CA GLY A 311 -0.74 20.11 1.60
C GLY A 311 0.08 18.83 1.74
N LYS A 312 -0.31 17.93 2.65
CA LYS A 312 0.34 16.64 2.89
C LYS A 312 -0.66 15.53 2.61
N ILE A 313 -0.26 14.56 1.80
CA ILE A 313 -1.10 13.44 1.39
C ILE A 313 -0.31 12.16 1.60
N SER A 314 -0.99 11.09 2.00
CA SER A 314 -0.44 9.75 1.85
C SER A 314 -1.46 8.78 1.29
N VAL A 315 -0.96 7.74 0.63
CA VAL A 315 -1.74 6.63 0.10
C VAL A 315 -1.19 5.34 0.68
N LYS A 316 -2.08 4.45 1.09
CA LYS A 316 -1.76 3.08 1.49
C LYS A 316 -2.40 2.11 0.51
N LEU A 317 -1.61 1.23 -0.08
CA LEU A 317 -2.11 0.04 -0.77
C LEU A 317 -2.00 -1.14 0.20
N HIS A 318 -3.12 -1.72 0.55
CA HIS A 318 -3.18 -2.86 1.46
C HIS A 318 -2.96 -4.18 0.71
N ASN A 319 -2.48 -5.19 1.42
CA ASN A 319 -2.16 -6.49 0.83
C ASN A 319 -3.32 -7.50 0.82
N ARG A 320 -4.58 -7.05 0.92
CA ARG A 320 -5.74 -7.95 0.86
C ARG A 320 -5.86 -8.62 -0.53
N GLY A 321 -6.40 -9.83 -0.56
CA GLY A 321 -6.62 -10.62 -1.79
C GLY A 321 -6.51 -12.12 -1.53
N GLU A 322 -7.05 -12.92 -2.46
CA GLU A 322 -7.07 -14.39 -2.41
C GLU A 322 -6.11 -14.99 -3.45
N ASP A 323 -4.97 -15.50 -2.99
CA ASP A 323 -3.85 -15.96 -3.80
C ASP A 323 -3.74 -17.49 -3.92
N TRP A 324 -4.84 -18.22 -3.71
CA TRP A 324 -4.86 -19.68 -3.75
C TRP A 324 -5.71 -20.20 -4.93
N GLU A 325 -5.51 -21.46 -5.30
CA GLU A 325 -6.23 -22.10 -6.41
C GLU A 325 -7.76 -22.09 -6.20
N GLY A 326 -8.47 -21.37 -7.06
CA GLY A 326 -9.93 -21.20 -6.98
C GLY A 326 -10.39 -19.95 -6.23
N GLY A 327 -9.46 -19.19 -5.65
CA GLY A 327 -9.70 -17.84 -5.13
C GLY A 327 -9.97 -16.84 -6.25
N ALA A 328 -10.53 -15.68 -5.88
CA ALA A 328 -10.93 -14.65 -6.85
C ALA A 328 -9.76 -14.12 -7.70
N ASP A 329 -8.57 -13.96 -7.09
CA ASP A 329 -7.41 -13.38 -7.76
C ASP A 329 -6.56 -14.46 -8.47
N GLY A 330 -6.49 -15.65 -7.87
CA GLY A 330 -5.91 -16.86 -8.45
C GLY A 330 -4.60 -17.30 -7.77
N ASP A 331 -4.14 -18.50 -8.10
CA ASP A 331 -2.99 -19.13 -7.45
C ASP A 331 -1.68 -18.32 -7.58
N GLY A 332 -1.09 -17.97 -6.43
CA GLY A 332 0.11 -17.15 -6.29
C GLY A 332 -0.08 -15.67 -6.66
N ALA A 333 -1.31 -15.15 -6.69
CA ALA A 333 -1.59 -13.78 -7.07
C ALA A 333 -0.92 -12.76 -6.12
N HIS A 334 -0.43 -11.65 -6.69
CA HIS A 334 0.12 -10.53 -5.93
C HIS A 334 -0.67 -9.24 -6.22
N VAL A 335 -0.62 -8.33 -5.25
CA VAL A 335 -1.07 -6.95 -5.42
C VAL A 335 0.09 -6.13 -5.98
N ALA A 336 -0.10 -5.45 -7.11
CA ALA A 336 0.96 -4.65 -7.71
C ALA A 336 1.02 -3.24 -7.10
N ALA A 337 2.14 -2.88 -6.48
CA ALA A 337 2.47 -1.53 -6.03
C ALA A 337 3.30 -0.80 -7.10
N SER A 338 2.84 0.34 -7.58
CA SER A 338 3.38 1.03 -8.74
C SER A 338 3.38 2.55 -8.55
N GLN A 339 3.38 3.31 -9.65
CA GLN A 339 3.41 4.77 -9.61
C GLN A 339 2.03 5.34 -9.28
N ILE A 340 1.99 6.28 -8.34
CA ILE A 340 0.85 7.15 -8.06
C ILE A 340 1.21 8.56 -8.50
N ARG A 341 0.29 9.17 -9.26
CA ARG A 341 0.34 10.59 -9.64
C ARG A 341 -0.66 11.36 -8.79
N VAL A 342 -0.21 12.50 -8.30
CA VAL A 342 -1.05 13.50 -7.64
C VAL A 342 -0.95 14.80 -8.42
N THR A 343 -2.08 15.41 -8.71
CA THR A 343 -2.18 16.75 -9.31
C THR A 343 -3.09 17.60 -8.45
N CYS A 344 -2.54 18.64 -7.83
CA CYS A 344 -3.21 19.48 -6.86
C CYS A 344 -3.33 20.93 -7.36
N THR A 345 -4.46 21.56 -7.08
CA THR A 345 -4.65 23.01 -7.23
C THR A 345 -5.09 23.61 -5.89
N ALA A 346 -5.02 24.93 -5.74
CA ALA A 346 -5.60 25.62 -4.58
C ALA A 346 -7.08 25.23 -4.40
N ALA A 347 -7.47 24.98 -3.15
CA ALA A 347 -8.83 24.54 -2.76
C ALA A 347 -9.85 25.69 -2.69
#